data_AF-A0A8T4DPY0-F1
#
_entry.id   AF-A0A8T4DPY0-F1
#
_cell.length_a   1.000
_cell.length_b   1.000
_cell.length_c   1.000
_cell.angle_alpha   90.00
_cell.angle_beta   90.00
_cell.angle_gamma   90.00
#
_symmetry.space_group_name_H-M   'P 1'
#
loop_
_entity.id
_entity.type
_entity.pdbx_description
1 polymer ?
#
loop_
_entity_poly.entity_id
_entity_poly.type
_entity_poly.pdbx_seq_one_letter_code
_entity_poly.pdbx_strand_id
1 'polypeptide(L)'
;MGFTSFLDPVLDPLLNLDPALSIFILSFIVTLLITLVYKYATNQTEMKRLKTDMKESQAKIRKLSKENPQKAMEAQSQAMQKNLEYMKHSFKATFYTMIPVLIIFAWMSQNLAYYPIAPSSTFTVTGVFADGHASSASLSSIPELTFVSNQTQIIEYNPSSKENIAVWQLKGAVGEYKVTLDYNGEKYDHAILISEGKKYSAPEKLISDSKLKKIVVGNEKVYPFRILGVRFTWFWAYLVLSIGLSMLMRKILKIY
;
A
#
# COMPACT_ATOMS: atom_id res chain seq x y z
N MET A 1 14.93 10.52 -5.21
CA MET A 1 13.66 11.26 -5.28
C MET A 1 12.65 10.41 -6.03
N GLY A 2 11.47 10.18 -5.45
CA GLY A 2 10.42 9.38 -6.07
C GLY A 2 9.62 10.17 -7.11
N PHE A 3 8.90 9.48 -8.00
CA PHE A 3 7.97 10.08 -8.97
C PHE A 3 6.91 11.01 -8.31
N THR A 4 6.67 10.84 -7.02
CA THR A 4 5.69 11.57 -6.20
C THR A 4 6.23 12.85 -5.55
N SER A 5 7.52 13.19 -5.72
CA SER A 5 8.16 14.31 -5.00
C SER A 5 7.52 15.68 -5.28
N PHE A 6 6.77 15.82 -6.38
CA PHE A 6 6.01 17.04 -6.69
C PHE A 6 4.80 17.27 -5.75
N LEU A 7 4.36 16.23 -5.04
CA LEU A 7 3.28 16.30 -4.05
C LEU A 7 3.79 16.77 -2.68
N ASP A 8 5.08 16.61 -2.41
CA ASP A 8 5.69 16.88 -1.11
C ASP A 8 5.38 18.29 -0.58
N PRO A 9 5.44 19.39 -1.37
CA PRO A 9 5.11 20.72 -0.87
C PRO A 9 3.68 20.86 -0.30
N VAL A 10 2.75 20.04 -0.80
CA VAL A 10 1.35 20.08 -0.42
C VAL A 10 1.03 19.06 0.66
N LEU A 11 1.65 17.87 0.61
CA LEU A 11 1.31 16.74 1.46
C LEU A 11 2.26 16.55 2.66
N ASP A 12 3.49 17.05 2.61
CA ASP A 12 4.45 16.97 3.73
C ASP A 12 3.91 17.55 5.05
N PRO A 13 3.12 18.66 5.07
CA PRO A 13 2.52 19.14 6.30
C PRO A 13 1.66 18.10 7.03
N LEU A 14 1.09 17.13 6.30
CA LEU A 14 0.31 16.04 6.89
C LEU A 14 1.19 15.04 7.65
N LEU A 15 2.49 14.93 7.35
CA LEU A 15 3.40 14.02 8.06
C LEU A 15 3.66 14.45 9.50
N ASN A 16 3.43 15.73 9.82
CA ASN A 16 3.54 16.27 11.17
C ASN A 16 2.35 15.91 12.06
N LEU A 17 1.25 15.43 11.48
CA LEU A 17 0.08 14.97 12.22
C LEU A 17 0.25 13.51 12.66
N ASP A 18 -0.63 13.05 13.56
CA ASP A 18 -0.75 11.64 13.87
C ASP A 18 -1.08 10.85 12.58
N PRO A 19 -0.44 9.69 12.31
CA PRO A 19 -0.68 8.93 11.09
C PRO A 19 -2.16 8.60 10.82
N ALA A 20 -2.97 8.38 11.86
CA ALA A 20 -4.40 8.13 11.69
C ALA A 20 -5.14 9.37 11.14
N LEU A 21 -4.78 10.56 11.61
CA LEU A 21 -5.35 11.82 11.11
C LEU A 21 -4.88 12.12 9.68
N SER A 22 -3.60 11.91 9.38
CA SER A 22 -3.06 12.10 8.02
C SER A 22 -3.78 11.20 7.03
N ILE A 23 -3.97 9.92 7.37
CA ILE A 23 -4.69 8.96 6.54
C ILE A 23 -6.16 9.34 6.42
N PHE A 24 -6.80 9.79 7.50
CA PHE A 24 -8.20 10.24 7.44
C PHE A 24 -8.40 11.42 6.49
N ILE A 25 -7.55 12.45 6.57
CA ILE A 25 -7.61 13.62 5.70
C ILE A 25 -7.39 13.20 4.24
N LEU A 26 -6.40 12.35 3.97
CA LEU A 26 -6.13 11.84 2.62
C LEU A 26 -7.28 10.98 2.09
N SER A 27 -7.82 10.07 2.89
CA SER A 27 -9.00 9.28 2.54
C SER A 27 -10.20 10.19 2.21
N PHE A 28 -10.40 11.27 2.96
CA PHE A 28 -11.44 12.25 2.68
C PHE A 28 -11.24 12.97 1.35
N ILE A 29 -10.04 13.54 1.12
CA ILE A 29 -9.72 14.26 -0.12
C ILE A 29 -9.86 13.34 -1.34
N VAL A 30 -9.29 12.13 -1.26
CA VAL A 30 -9.36 11.16 -2.35
C VAL A 30 -10.80 10.72 -2.62
N THR A 31 -11.57 10.43 -1.57
CA THR A 31 -12.97 10.02 -1.72
C THR A 31 -13.81 11.16 -2.29
N LEU A 32 -13.58 12.40 -1.84
CA LEU A 32 -14.27 13.57 -2.38
C LEU A 32 -13.94 13.76 -3.86
N LEU A 33 -12.67 13.67 -4.26
CA LEU A 33 -12.24 13.75 -5.65
C LEU A 33 -12.92 12.65 -6.49
N ILE A 34 -12.86 11.39 -6.06
CA ILE A 34 -13.47 10.27 -6.76
C ILE A 34 -14.97 10.49 -6.94
N THR A 35 -15.66 10.90 -5.88
CA THR A 35 -17.12 11.11 -5.92
C THR A 35 -17.53 12.28 -6.79
N LEU A 36 -16.77 13.38 -6.79
CA LEU A 36 -17.00 14.50 -7.70
C LEU A 36 -16.76 14.09 -9.16
N VAL A 37 -15.62 13.46 -9.46
CA VAL A 37 -15.33 12.98 -10.83
C VAL A 37 -16.40 12.00 -11.28
N TYR A 38 -16.80 11.05 -10.43
CA TYR A 38 -17.88 10.12 -10.76
C TYR A 38 -19.20 10.84 -11.07
N LYS A 39 -19.54 11.86 -10.28
CA LYS A 39 -20.76 12.66 -10.49
C LYS A 39 -20.77 13.36 -11.85
N TYR A 40 -19.65 13.96 -12.25
CA TYR A 40 -19.56 14.75 -13.47
C TYR A 40 -19.19 13.94 -14.71
N ALA A 41 -18.47 12.83 -14.57
CA ALA A 41 -18.05 11.98 -15.67
C ALA A 41 -19.09 10.92 -16.08
N THR A 42 -20.11 10.69 -15.26
CA THR A 42 -21.20 9.73 -15.55
C THR A 42 -22.56 10.43 -15.64
N ASN A 43 -23.42 9.93 -16.53
CA ASN A 43 -24.79 10.44 -16.67
C ASN A 43 -25.64 9.90 -15.50
N GLN A 44 -25.86 10.72 -14.47
CA GLN A 44 -26.58 10.31 -13.25
C GLN A 44 -28.00 9.81 -13.51
N THR A 45 -28.71 10.38 -14.49
CA THR A 45 -30.06 9.95 -14.86
C THR A 45 -30.04 8.54 -15.43
N GLU A 46 -29.10 8.29 -16.34
CA GLU A 46 -28.91 6.97 -16.95
C GLU A 46 -28.47 5.93 -15.93
N MET A 47 -27.53 6.28 -15.03
CA MET A 47 -27.10 5.40 -13.94
C MET A 47 -28.26 5.02 -13.01
N LYS A 48 -29.14 5.97 -12.69
CA LYS A 48 -30.33 5.70 -11.87
C LYS A 48 -31.32 4.78 -12.59
N ARG A 49 -31.53 4.98 -13.91
CA ARG A 49 -32.37 4.11 -14.75
C ARG A 49 -31.83 2.68 -14.72
N LEU A 50 -30.56 2.49 -15.13
CA LEU A 50 -29.90 1.18 -15.17
C LEU A 50 -29.92 0.48 -13.81
N LYS A 51 -29.71 1.20 -12.70
CA LYS A 51 -29.78 0.62 -11.35
C LYS A 51 -31.18 0.16 -10.96
N THR A 52 -32.21 0.84 -11.47
CA THR A 52 -33.62 0.44 -11.28
C THR A 52 -33.92 -0.82 -12.09
N ASP A 53 -33.57 -0.81 -13.37
CA ASP A 53 -33.69 -1.96 -14.27
C ASP A 53 -32.98 -3.20 -13.71
N MET A 54 -31.78 -3.03 -13.13
CA MET A 54 -31.03 -4.12 -12.50
C MET A 54 -31.79 -4.74 -11.32
N LYS A 55 -32.44 -3.91 -10.48
CA LYS A 55 -33.25 -4.41 -9.35
C LYS A 55 -34.47 -5.17 -9.85
N GLU A 56 -35.14 -4.67 -10.88
CA GLU A 56 -36.29 -5.33 -11.50
C GLU A 56 -35.88 -6.66 -12.15
N SER A 57 -34.76 -6.68 -12.89
CA SER A 57 -34.17 -7.89 -13.45
C SER A 57 -33.83 -8.91 -12.37
N GLN A 58 -33.22 -8.50 -11.24
CA GLN A 58 -32.95 -9.41 -10.11
C GLN A 58 -34.22 -10.00 -9.51
N ALA A 59 -35.28 -9.20 -9.35
CA ALA A 59 -36.57 -9.69 -8.85
C ALA A 59 -37.22 -10.68 -9.83
N LYS A 60 -37.18 -10.40 -11.13
CA LYS A 60 -37.67 -11.29 -12.19
C LYS A 60 -36.92 -12.62 -12.21
N ILE A 61 -35.59 -12.59 -12.15
CA ILE A 61 -34.75 -13.80 -12.08
C ILE A 61 -35.13 -14.62 -10.84
N ARG A 62 -35.21 -14.01 -9.65
CA ARG A 62 -35.58 -14.73 -8.41
C ARG A 62 -36.94 -15.43 -8.48
N LYS A 63 -37.92 -14.84 -9.17
CA LYS A 63 -39.24 -15.46 -9.40
C LYS A 63 -39.12 -16.61 -10.40
N LEU A 64 -38.55 -16.35 -11.58
CA LEU A 64 -38.41 -17.36 -12.64
C LEU A 64 -37.53 -18.53 -12.24
N SER A 65 -36.50 -18.34 -11.42
CA SER A 65 -35.64 -19.45 -10.95
C SER A 65 -36.39 -20.49 -10.12
N LYS A 66 -37.53 -20.13 -9.52
CA LYS A 66 -38.39 -21.05 -8.76
C LYS A 66 -39.41 -21.77 -9.64
N GLU A 67 -39.79 -21.17 -10.77
CA GLU A 67 -40.89 -21.62 -11.62
C GLU A 67 -40.40 -22.29 -12.92
N ASN A 68 -39.39 -21.72 -13.56
CA ASN A 68 -38.87 -22.15 -14.85
C ASN A 68 -37.38 -21.77 -15.03
N PRO A 69 -36.45 -22.72 -14.79
CA PRO A 69 -35.02 -22.48 -14.90
C PRO A 69 -34.55 -21.98 -16.28
N GLN A 70 -35.22 -22.40 -17.36
CA GLN A 70 -34.82 -22.05 -18.72
C GLN A 70 -35.17 -20.58 -19.04
N LYS A 71 -36.37 -20.12 -18.68
CA LYS A 71 -36.74 -18.70 -18.77
C LYS A 71 -35.94 -17.82 -17.81
N ALA A 72 -35.50 -18.36 -16.67
CA ALA A 72 -34.61 -17.65 -15.76
C ALA A 72 -33.24 -17.38 -16.39
N MET A 73 -32.70 -18.33 -17.17
CA MET A 73 -31.43 -18.17 -17.87
C MET A 73 -31.49 -17.09 -18.96
N GLU A 74 -32.58 -17.01 -19.72
CA GLU A 74 -32.80 -15.92 -20.69
C GLU A 74 -32.88 -14.55 -20.00
N ALA A 75 -33.62 -14.46 -18.89
CA ALA A 75 -33.71 -13.23 -18.09
C ALA A 75 -32.36 -12.84 -17.49
N GLN A 76 -31.53 -13.81 -17.11
CA GLN A 76 -30.17 -13.58 -16.65
C GLN A 76 -29.27 -13.01 -17.75
N SER A 77 -29.37 -13.52 -18.99
CA SER A 77 -28.61 -13.00 -20.13
C SER A 77 -28.98 -11.53 -20.43
N GLN A 78 -30.27 -11.19 -20.43
CA GLN A 78 -30.73 -9.80 -20.59
C GLN A 78 -30.25 -8.91 -19.43
N ALA A 79 -30.30 -9.40 -18.20
CA ALA A 79 -29.78 -8.67 -17.03
C ALA A 79 -28.26 -8.43 -17.14
N MET A 80 -27.52 -9.39 -17.68
CA MET A 80 -26.09 -9.26 -17.92
C MET A 80 -25.79 -8.14 -18.93
N GLN A 81 -26.55 -8.03 -20.02
CA GLN A 81 -26.37 -6.93 -20.98
C GLN A 81 -26.57 -5.55 -20.35
N LYS A 82 -27.60 -5.40 -19.51
CA LYS A 82 -27.85 -4.15 -18.76
C LYS A 82 -26.75 -3.87 -17.72
N ASN A 83 -26.26 -4.91 -17.04
CA ASN A 83 -25.12 -4.79 -16.13
C ASN A 83 -23.86 -4.31 -16.87
N LEU A 84 -23.62 -4.83 -18.08
CA LEU A 84 -22.48 -4.41 -18.91
C LEU A 84 -22.59 -2.95 -19.33
N GLU A 85 -23.79 -2.48 -19.69
CA GLU A 85 -24.04 -1.05 -19.98
C GLU A 85 -23.73 -0.17 -18.76
N TYR A 86 -24.26 -0.55 -17.59
CA TYR A 86 -23.95 0.13 -16.31
C TYR A 86 -22.45 0.12 -16.01
N MET A 87 -21.78 -1.01 -16.22
CA MET A 87 -20.33 -1.14 -16.02
C MET A 87 -19.55 -0.26 -16.97
N LYS A 88 -19.92 -0.13 -18.25
CA LYS A 88 -19.25 0.78 -19.20
C LYS A 88 -19.30 2.22 -18.72
N HIS A 89 -20.46 2.68 -18.24
CA HIS A 89 -20.59 4.02 -17.67
C HIS A 89 -19.74 4.20 -16.41
N SER A 90 -19.72 3.22 -15.50
CA SER A 90 -18.93 3.32 -14.28
C SER A 90 -17.42 3.24 -14.53
N PHE A 91 -16.98 2.38 -15.46
CA PHE A 91 -15.57 2.25 -15.82
C PHE A 91 -14.99 3.53 -16.41
N LYS A 92 -15.77 4.28 -17.21
CA LYS A 92 -15.32 5.58 -17.72
C LYS A 92 -14.85 6.48 -16.58
N ALA A 93 -15.65 6.63 -15.53
CA ALA A 93 -15.26 7.41 -14.36
C ALA A 93 -14.08 6.78 -13.60
N THR A 94 -14.07 5.45 -13.44
CA THR A 94 -12.96 4.74 -12.78
C THR A 94 -11.62 5.05 -13.45
N PHE A 95 -11.52 5.00 -14.78
CA PHE A 95 -10.28 5.31 -15.51
C PHE A 95 -9.80 6.74 -15.27
N TYR A 96 -10.69 7.73 -15.26
CA TYR A 96 -10.32 9.11 -14.92
C TYR A 96 -9.80 9.25 -13.49
N THR A 97 -10.40 8.53 -12.54
CA THR A 97 -10.00 8.59 -11.12
C THR A 97 -8.79 7.74 -10.78
N MET A 98 -8.51 6.69 -11.55
CA MET A 98 -7.48 5.70 -11.22
C MET A 98 -6.09 6.33 -11.15
N ILE A 99 -5.72 7.16 -12.13
CA ILE A 99 -4.39 7.78 -12.18
C ILE A 99 -4.16 8.70 -10.96
N PRO A 100 -5.04 9.68 -10.65
CA PRO A 100 -4.88 10.50 -9.44
C PRO A 100 -4.83 9.68 -8.14
N VAL A 101 -5.69 8.66 -8.02
CA VAL A 101 -5.74 7.81 -6.82
C VAL A 101 -4.44 7.03 -6.64
N LEU A 102 -3.91 6.42 -7.71
CA LEU A 102 -2.66 5.66 -7.65
C LEU A 102 -1.47 6.55 -7.28
N ILE A 103 -1.44 7.79 -7.75
CA ILE A 103 -0.39 8.76 -7.40
C ILE A 103 -0.41 9.07 -5.91
N ILE A 104 -1.57 9.40 -5.36
CA ILE A 104 -1.71 9.69 -3.92
C ILE A 104 -1.42 8.44 -3.08
N PHE A 105 -1.89 7.27 -3.54
CA PHE A 105 -1.66 6.01 -2.88
C PHE A 105 -0.16 5.62 -2.86
N ALA A 106 0.57 5.84 -3.96
CA ALA A 106 2.01 5.65 -4.01
C ALA A 106 2.74 6.56 -3.02
N TRP A 107 2.32 7.82 -2.91
CA TRP A 107 2.87 8.76 -1.92
C TRP A 107 2.58 8.31 -0.49
N MET A 108 1.35 7.86 -0.19
CA MET A 108 1.00 7.31 1.13
C MET A 108 1.84 6.08 1.48
N SER A 109 2.03 5.16 0.54
CA SER A 109 2.86 3.96 0.73
C SER A 109 4.32 4.33 1.05
N GLN A 110 4.85 5.38 0.42
CA GLN A 110 6.23 5.81 0.62
C GLN A 110 6.45 6.57 1.93
N ASN A 111 5.45 7.27 2.46
CA ASN A 111 5.63 8.19 3.59
C ASN A 111 4.87 7.80 4.87
N LEU A 112 3.86 6.92 4.79
CA LEU A 112 2.99 6.56 5.92
C LEU A 112 2.99 5.06 6.23
N ALA A 113 3.82 4.27 5.57
CA ALA A 113 3.90 2.83 5.79
C ALA A 113 4.76 2.46 7.00
N TYR A 114 5.78 3.26 7.30
CA TYR A 114 6.77 2.97 8.32
C TYR A 114 7.09 4.19 9.19
N TYR A 115 7.55 3.95 10.40
CA TYR A 115 8.18 4.96 11.22
C TYR A 115 9.67 5.11 10.84
N PRO A 116 10.21 6.33 10.90
CA PRO A 116 11.62 6.58 10.68
C PRO A 116 12.49 5.97 11.79
N ILE A 117 13.75 5.73 11.47
CA ILE A 117 14.73 5.28 12.46
C ILE A 117 15.16 6.49 13.29
N ALA A 118 14.89 6.43 14.58
CA ALA A 118 15.25 7.48 15.51
C ALA A 118 16.79 7.51 15.72
N PRO A 119 17.39 8.70 15.92
CA PRO A 119 18.81 8.80 16.21
C PRO A 119 19.17 8.02 17.48
N SER A 120 20.35 7.42 17.48
CA SER A 120 20.86 6.62 18.61
C SER A 120 20.02 5.41 19.01
N SER A 121 18.96 5.07 18.27
CA SER A 121 18.23 3.83 18.46
C SER A 121 18.93 2.68 17.73
N THR A 122 18.85 1.48 18.31
CA THR A 122 19.32 0.28 17.62
C THR A 122 18.27 -0.16 16.61
N PHE A 123 18.69 -0.36 15.38
CA PHE A 123 17.85 -0.90 14.31
C PHE A 123 18.55 -2.10 13.67
N THR A 124 17.80 -2.88 12.90
CA THR A 124 18.34 -4.05 12.21
C THR A 124 18.49 -3.80 10.72
N VAL A 125 19.49 -4.45 10.12
CA VAL A 125 19.55 -4.70 8.68
C VAL A 125 19.55 -6.21 8.50
N THR A 126 18.70 -6.72 7.64
CA THR A 126 18.52 -8.14 7.38
C THR A 126 18.74 -8.42 5.91
N GLY A 127 19.73 -9.26 5.61
CA GLY A 127 19.89 -9.86 4.29
C GLY A 127 19.08 -11.14 4.22
N VAL A 128 18.32 -11.33 3.15
CA VAL A 128 17.54 -12.56 2.89
C VAL A 128 18.11 -13.27 1.68
N PHE A 129 18.64 -14.46 1.90
CA PHE A 129 19.46 -15.20 0.94
C PHE A 129 18.69 -16.35 0.27
N ALA A 130 19.10 -16.69 -0.94
CA ALA A 130 18.71 -17.93 -1.59
C ALA A 130 19.54 -19.12 -1.06
N ASP A 131 19.01 -20.34 -1.20
CA ASP A 131 19.63 -21.54 -0.65
C ASP A 131 21.00 -21.85 -1.29
N GLY A 132 21.96 -22.29 -0.48
CA GLY A 132 23.13 -23.06 -0.96
C GLY A 132 24.31 -22.29 -1.55
N HIS A 133 24.42 -20.96 -1.37
CA HIS A 133 25.47 -20.17 -2.04
C HIS A 133 26.70 -19.83 -1.16
N ALA A 134 26.53 -19.43 0.10
CA ALA A 134 27.62 -19.19 1.06
C ALA A 134 27.09 -19.22 2.51
N SER A 135 28.00 -19.44 3.47
CA SER A 135 27.65 -19.61 4.89
C SER A 135 27.68 -18.32 5.71
N SER A 136 28.24 -17.24 5.17
CA SER A 136 28.31 -15.96 5.87
C SER A 136 28.23 -14.78 4.90
N ALA A 137 27.85 -13.63 5.43
CA ALA A 137 27.82 -12.35 4.74
C ALA A 137 28.42 -11.27 5.64
N SER A 138 28.96 -10.21 5.03
CA SER A 138 29.46 -9.05 5.77
C SER A 138 28.72 -7.78 5.39
N LEU A 139 28.63 -6.85 6.33
CA LEU A 139 27.98 -5.57 6.14
C LEU A 139 28.95 -4.44 6.48
N SER A 140 29.01 -3.46 5.60
CA SER A 140 29.75 -2.21 5.78
C SER A 140 28.83 -1.02 5.55
N SER A 141 29.25 0.18 5.97
CA SER A 141 28.43 1.39 5.87
C SER A 141 29.28 2.62 5.58
N ILE A 142 28.76 3.54 4.77
CA ILE A 142 29.34 4.85 4.50
C ILE A 142 28.25 5.94 4.62
N PRO A 143 28.36 6.94 5.51
CA PRO A 143 29.36 7.07 6.59
C PRO A 143 29.36 5.87 7.56
N GLU A 144 30.34 5.80 8.45
CA GLU A 144 30.46 4.68 9.38
C GLU A 144 29.31 4.68 10.41
N LEU A 145 28.59 3.56 10.50
CA LEU A 145 27.60 3.27 11.54
C LEU A 145 28.25 2.47 12.67
N THR A 146 27.73 2.63 13.88
CA THR A 146 28.15 1.80 15.01
C THR A 146 27.51 0.42 14.91
N PHE A 147 28.34 -0.60 14.75
CA PHE A 147 27.92 -2.00 14.76
C PHE A 147 27.78 -2.49 16.20
N VAL A 148 26.56 -2.86 16.59
CA VAL A 148 26.28 -3.50 17.89
C VAL A 148 26.56 -5.00 17.82
N SER A 149 26.30 -5.59 16.65
CA SER A 149 26.66 -6.99 16.32
C SER A 149 27.94 -7.05 15.49
N ASN A 150 28.51 -8.24 15.31
CA ASN A 150 29.64 -8.44 14.39
C ASN A 150 29.30 -7.98 12.96
N GLN A 151 30.28 -7.42 12.25
CA GLN A 151 30.14 -7.00 10.85
C GLN A 151 29.96 -8.19 9.90
N THR A 152 30.57 -9.33 10.21
CA THR A 152 30.34 -10.60 9.52
C THR A 152 29.38 -11.46 10.33
N GLN A 153 28.30 -11.91 9.68
CA GLN A 153 27.26 -12.74 10.27
C GLN A 153 27.16 -14.07 9.53
N ILE A 154 26.89 -15.13 10.28
CA ILE A 154 26.55 -16.44 9.71
C ILE A 154 25.13 -16.37 9.18
N ILE A 155 24.90 -17.00 8.03
CA ILE A 155 23.57 -17.10 7.43
C ILE A 155 22.86 -18.29 8.06
N GLU A 156 21.73 -18.03 8.70
CA GLU A 156 20.95 -19.04 9.42
C GLU A 156 19.54 -19.14 8.86
N TYR A 157 19.00 -20.37 8.85
CA TYR A 157 17.62 -20.60 8.47
C TYR A 157 16.69 -20.11 9.57
N ASN A 158 15.80 -19.17 9.25
CA ASN A 158 14.77 -18.69 10.16
C ASN A 158 13.45 -19.46 9.93
N PRO A 159 13.01 -20.30 10.89
CA PRO A 159 11.79 -21.11 10.73
C PRO A 159 10.50 -20.29 10.59
N SER A 160 10.49 -19.05 11.12
CA SER A 160 9.30 -18.18 11.09
C SER A 160 9.07 -17.56 9.73
N SER A 161 10.14 -17.13 9.05
CA SER A 161 10.06 -16.59 7.68
C SER A 161 10.21 -17.67 6.60
N LYS A 162 10.71 -18.87 6.95
CA LYS A 162 11.12 -19.93 6.02
C LYS A 162 12.18 -19.47 5.01
N GLU A 163 13.12 -18.66 5.49
CA GLU A 163 14.16 -18.04 4.66
C GLU A 163 15.51 -18.11 5.39
N ASN A 164 16.61 -18.19 4.62
CA ASN A 164 17.95 -18.02 5.15
C ASN A 164 18.24 -16.53 5.31
N ILE A 165 18.65 -16.12 6.51
CA ILE A 165 18.85 -14.71 6.83
C ILE A 165 20.17 -14.48 7.57
N ALA A 166 20.71 -13.27 7.43
CA ALA A 166 21.73 -12.73 8.31
C ALA A 166 21.23 -11.38 8.83
N VAL A 167 21.40 -11.12 10.12
CA VAL A 167 20.86 -9.94 10.79
C VAL A 167 21.99 -9.16 11.45
N TRP A 168 22.09 -7.89 11.10
CA TRP A 168 23.02 -6.94 11.71
C TRP A 168 22.26 -5.96 12.58
N GLN A 169 22.77 -5.66 13.77
CA GLN A 169 22.27 -4.61 14.63
C GLN A 169 23.19 -3.41 14.54
N LEU A 170 22.64 -2.27 14.15
CA LEU A 170 23.39 -1.03 13.95
C LEU A 170 22.76 0.12 14.73
N LYS A 171 23.56 1.15 14.95
CA LYS A 171 23.16 2.43 15.56
C LYS A 171 23.90 3.57 14.87
N GLY A 172 23.27 4.72 14.75
CA GLY A 172 23.86 5.89 14.10
C GLY A 172 23.25 7.20 14.59
N ALA A 173 23.92 8.30 14.24
CA ALA A 173 23.42 9.65 14.43
C ALA A 173 22.47 10.03 13.28
N VAL A 174 21.91 11.24 13.33
CA VAL A 174 21.13 11.79 12.21
C VAL A 174 22.00 11.84 10.96
N GLY A 175 21.51 11.29 9.85
CA GLY A 175 22.23 11.31 8.59
C GLY A 175 21.70 10.32 7.57
N GLU A 176 22.20 10.49 6.35
CA GLU A 176 22.06 9.51 5.27
C GLU A 176 23.27 8.58 5.27
N TYR A 177 22.99 7.30 5.20
CA TYR A 177 23.97 6.23 5.20
C TYR A 177 23.72 5.30 4.02
N LYS A 178 24.78 4.72 3.48
CA LYS A 178 24.70 3.65 2.50
C LYS A 178 25.32 2.42 3.13
N VAL A 179 24.52 1.38 3.33
CA VAL A 179 25.05 0.08 3.72
C VAL A 179 25.35 -0.75 2.48
N THR A 180 26.48 -1.46 2.51
CA THR A 180 26.92 -2.36 1.46
C THR A 180 27.05 -3.74 2.05
N LEU A 181 26.18 -4.65 1.60
CA LEU A 181 26.23 -6.06 1.95
C LEU A 181 27.17 -6.74 0.95
N ASP A 182 28.24 -7.33 1.46
CA ASP A 182 29.18 -8.14 0.69
C ASP A 182 28.88 -9.63 0.94
N TYR A 183 28.51 -10.32 -0.13
CA TYR A 183 28.19 -11.73 -0.12
C TYR A 183 28.92 -12.43 -1.25
N ASN A 184 29.92 -13.25 -0.90
CA ASN A 184 30.73 -14.01 -1.86
C ASN A 184 31.38 -13.11 -2.96
N GLY A 185 31.84 -11.91 -2.57
CA GLY A 185 32.49 -10.95 -3.47
C GLY A 185 31.52 -10.04 -4.24
N GLU A 186 30.21 -10.28 -4.15
CA GLU A 186 29.19 -9.39 -4.71
C GLU A 186 28.71 -8.37 -3.68
N LYS A 187 28.54 -7.13 -4.15
CA LYS A 187 28.21 -6.00 -3.28
C LYS A 187 26.84 -5.45 -3.61
N TYR A 188 26.01 -5.33 -2.58
CA TYR A 188 24.65 -4.86 -2.68
C TYR A 188 24.44 -3.63 -1.80
N ASP A 189 24.21 -2.49 -2.44
CA ASP A 189 24.02 -1.21 -1.76
C ASP A 189 22.56 -0.99 -1.37
N HIS A 190 22.34 -0.43 -0.18
CA HIS A 190 21.04 0.01 0.29
C HIS A 190 21.17 1.32 1.09
N ALA A 191 20.26 2.26 0.85
CA ALA A 191 20.27 3.56 1.51
C ALA A 191 19.46 3.53 2.81
N ILE A 192 20.01 4.09 3.87
CA ILE A 192 19.41 4.22 5.20
C ILE A 192 19.35 5.70 5.56
N LEU A 193 18.19 6.17 6.01
CA LEU A 193 18.01 7.51 6.56
C LEU A 193 17.69 7.41 8.05
N ILE A 194 18.56 7.98 8.88
CA ILE A 194 18.32 8.19 10.31
C ILE A 194 17.93 9.65 10.46
N SER A 195 16.73 9.93 10.97
CA SER A 195 16.24 11.30 11.07
C SER A 195 15.42 11.52 12.34
N GLU A 196 15.44 12.76 12.84
CA GLU A 196 14.51 13.24 13.87
C GLU A 196 13.12 13.57 13.29
N GLY A 197 13.05 13.72 11.96
CA GLY A 197 11.83 14.00 11.23
C GLY A 197 10.99 12.75 11.00
N LYS A 198 10.03 12.86 10.08
CA LYS A 198 9.08 11.78 9.72
C LYS A 198 9.46 11.03 8.43
N LYS A 199 10.52 11.49 7.74
CA LYS A 199 10.98 10.89 6.48
C LYS A 199 11.90 9.70 6.75
N TYR A 200 11.80 8.70 5.89
CA TYR A 200 12.61 7.49 5.91
C TYR A 200 12.98 7.06 4.49
N SER A 201 14.08 6.32 4.36
CA SER A 201 14.42 5.63 3.11
C SER A 201 13.62 4.33 2.99
N ALA A 202 13.40 3.85 1.77
CA ALA A 202 12.62 2.64 1.52
C ALA A 202 13.16 1.45 2.36
N PRO A 203 12.40 0.91 3.34
CA PRO A 203 12.94 -0.09 4.27
C PRO A 203 13.17 -1.47 3.64
N GLU A 204 12.71 -1.70 2.42
CA GLU A 204 12.86 -2.97 1.72
C GLU A 204 13.34 -2.71 0.29
N LYS A 205 14.40 -3.41 -0.11
CA LYS A 205 14.88 -3.44 -1.49
C LYS A 205 14.92 -4.88 -1.97
N LEU A 206 14.06 -5.20 -2.93
CA LEU A 206 14.11 -6.46 -3.66
C LEU A 206 15.33 -6.45 -4.58
N ILE A 207 15.99 -7.60 -4.67
CA ILE A 207 17.21 -7.79 -5.46
C ILE A 207 16.93 -8.92 -6.44
N SER A 208 17.11 -8.62 -7.72
CA SER A 208 16.86 -9.56 -8.83
C SER A 208 18.08 -10.47 -9.08
N ASP A 209 18.69 -10.95 -8.01
CA ASP A 209 19.87 -11.83 -8.06
C ASP A 209 19.48 -13.26 -7.64
N SER A 210 20.19 -14.27 -8.15
CA SER A 210 19.99 -15.66 -7.75
C SER A 210 20.47 -15.95 -6.32
N LYS A 211 21.33 -15.09 -5.76
CA LYS A 211 22.00 -15.27 -4.45
C LYS A 211 21.31 -14.53 -3.30
N LEU A 212 20.90 -13.30 -3.52
CA LEU A 212 20.28 -12.42 -2.51
C LEU A 212 18.90 -11.99 -2.99
N LYS A 213 17.86 -12.29 -2.21
CA LYS A 213 16.47 -11.99 -2.56
C LYS A 213 16.10 -10.55 -2.22
N LYS A 214 16.51 -10.08 -1.04
CA LYS A 214 16.18 -8.73 -0.55
C LYS A 214 17.06 -8.29 0.61
N ILE A 215 17.13 -6.98 0.80
CA ILE A 215 17.66 -6.33 2.00
C ILE A 215 16.50 -5.62 2.69
N VAL A 216 16.36 -5.83 3.99
CA VAL A 216 15.30 -5.25 4.82
C VAL A 216 15.92 -4.48 5.98
N VAL A 217 15.52 -3.22 6.14
CA VAL A 217 15.86 -2.37 7.29
C VAL A 217 14.70 -2.42 8.28
N GLY A 218 15.03 -2.53 9.56
CA GLY A 218 14.11 -2.75 10.67
C GLY A 218 13.26 -1.53 11.06
N ASN A 219 12.72 -0.79 10.10
CA ASN A 219 11.74 0.25 10.37
C ASN A 219 10.44 -0.36 10.92
N GLU A 220 9.87 0.26 11.96
CA GLU A 220 8.59 -0.18 12.50
C GLU A 220 7.45 0.15 11.53
N LYS A 221 6.51 -0.77 11.32
CA LYS A 221 5.33 -0.54 10.49
C LYS A 221 4.33 0.37 11.20
N VAL A 222 3.74 1.29 10.47
CA VAL A 222 2.67 2.16 10.98
C VAL A 222 1.35 1.37 11.04
N TYR A 223 0.74 1.39 12.23
CA TYR A 223 -0.58 0.81 12.49
C TYR A 223 -1.53 1.90 13.03
N PRO A 224 -2.23 2.65 12.16
CA PRO A 224 -3.01 3.82 12.58
C PRO A 224 -4.18 3.48 13.49
N PHE A 225 -4.76 2.29 13.33
CA PHE A 225 -5.88 1.83 14.13
C PHE A 225 -5.60 0.46 14.71
N ARG A 226 -5.99 0.28 15.98
CA ARG A 226 -6.02 -1.01 16.66
C ARG A 226 -7.43 -1.26 17.16
N ILE A 227 -8.16 -2.13 16.46
CA ILE A 227 -9.56 -2.43 16.76
C ILE A 227 -9.64 -3.90 17.17
N LEU A 228 -10.21 -4.18 18.34
CA LEU A 228 -10.39 -5.55 18.87
C LEU A 228 -9.09 -6.38 18.85
N GLY A 229 -7.96 -5.75 19.15
CA GLY A 229 -6.63 -6.39 19.16
C GLY A 229 -5.97 -6.51 17.79
N VAL A 230 -6.71 -6.36 16.68
CA VAL A 230 -6.18 -6.39 15.31
C VAL A 230 -5.52 -5.07 14.96
N ARG A 231 -4.28 -5.12 14.45
CA ARG A 231 -3.52 -3.95 14.00
C ARG A 231 -3.77 -3.73 12.50
N PHE A 232 -4.39 -2.61 12.15
CA PHE A 232 -4.67 -2.25 10.77
C PHE A 232 -3.48 -1.49 10.19
N THR A 233 -2.98 -1.90 9.03
CA THR A 233 -1.97 -1.12 8.30
C THR A 233 -2.61 0.12 7.69
N TRP A 234 -1.77 1.07 7.24
CA TRP A 234 -2.22 2.27 6.52
C TRP A 234 -3.19 1.96 5.37
N PHE A 235 -2.94 0.85 4.64
CA PHE A 235 -3.77 0.41 3.53
C PHE A 235 -5.21 0.12 3.97
N TRP A 236 -5.36 -0.72 5.01
CA TRP A 236 -6.67 -1.11 5.49
C TRP A 236 -7.40 0.05 6.18
N ALA A 237 -6.65 0.88 6.92
CA ALA A 237 -7.16 2.12 7.48
C ALA A 237 -7.79 3.01 6.39
N TYR A 238 -7.04 3.26 5.31
CA TYR A 238 -7.53 4.01 4.15
C TYR A 238 -8.76 3.36 3.50
N LEU A 239 -8.75 2.04 3.31
CA LEU A 239 -9.83 1.30 2.66
C LEU A 239 -11.14 1.42 3.44
N VAL A 240 -11.12 1.18 4.75
CA VAL A 240 -12.33 1.26 5.60
C VAL A 240 -12.86 2.69 5.64
N LEU A 241 -11.97 3.67 5.83
CA LEU A 241 -12.36 5.09 5.86
C LEU A 241 -12.96 5.54 4.53
N SER A 242 -12.32 5.20 3.41
CA SER A 242 -12.82 5.57 2.08
C SER A 242 -14.18 4.95 1.76
N ILE A 243 -14.45 3.69 2.17
CA ILE A 243 -15.78 3.08 2.02
C ILE A 243 -16.83 3.87 2.79
N GLY A 244 -16.58 4.15 4.08
CA GLY A 244 -17.49 4.92 4.93
C GLY A 244 -17.76 6.32 4.40
N LEU A 245 -16.70 7.04 4.04
CA LEU A 245 -16.78 8.37 3.45
C LEU A 245 -17.47 8.35 2.08
N SER A 246 -17.29 7.31 1.26
CA SER A 246 -17.92 7.25 -0.06
C SER A 246 -19.44 7.10 0.07
N MET A 247 -19.91 6.32 1.04
CA MET A 247 -21.33 6.16 1.32
C MET A 247 -21.94 7.49 1.76
N LEU A 248 -21.26 8.20 2.66
CA LEU A 248 -21.66 9.52 3.12
C LEU A 248 -21.72 10.52 1.95
N MET A 249 -20.65 10.61 1.16
CA MET A 249 -20.53 11.56 0.05
C MET A 249 -21.53 11.29 -1.06
N ARG A 250 -21.76 10.03 -1.41
CA ARG A 250 -22.80 9.67 -2.40
C ARG A 250 -24.18 10.12 -1.96
N LYS A 251 -24.50 9.99 -0.67
CA LYS A 251 -25.77 10.44 -0.09
C LYS A 251 -25.90 11.97 -0.14
N ILE A 252 -24.86 12.70 0.28
CA ILE A 252 -24.85 14.17 0.29
C ILE A 252 -24.95 14.73 -1.14
N LEU A 253 -24.18 14.18 -2.07
CA LEU A 253 -24.08 14.68 -3.44
C LEU A 253 -25.18 14.14 -4.37
N LYS A 254 -26.08 13.28 -3.86
CA LYS A 254 -27.15 12.60 -4.60
C LYS A 254 -26.63 11.84 -5.84
N ILE A 255 -25.58 11.04 -5.63
CA ILE A 255 -24.96 10.21 -6.66
C ILE A 255 -25.63 8.83 -6.64
N TYR A 256 -26.04 8.34 -7.81
CA TYR A 256 -26.81 7.09 -7.96
C TYR A 256 -25.97 5.92 -8.45
#